data_AF-A0A428MUY8-F1
#
_entry.id   AF-A0A428MUY8-F1
#
_cell.length_a   1.000
_cell.length_b   1.000
_cell.length_c   1.000
_cell.angle_alpha   90.00
_cell.angle_beta   90.00
_cell.angle_gamma   90.00
#
_symmetry.space_group_name_H-M   'P 1'
#
loop_
_entity.id
_entity.type
_entity.pdbx_description
1 polymer ?
#
loop_
_entity_poly.entity_id
_entity_poly.type
_entity_poly.pdbx_seq_one_letter_code
_entity_poly.pdbx_strand_id
1 'polypeptide(L)'
;MGRNVVGVTILIMSSLLITACQDTKNTDEKSQEQYEDDKMIGLVREVDTENSVVNVDISRWEKRDRGNVTTDEGYDIFAEITDETTLQYEDTTEASLHDIKKGQKVLINPPKEDGFKGVAEEFILLDMTSEEKYRGLLSHLEDTLNIVVMYEEGETPPPQMDEQLMEKIEQETVMTWRPYQKDYVIDYKEELNIKKFPVILVFNSEELVFKTNKVEELYEFLK
;
A
#
# COMPACT_ATOMS: atom_id res chain seq x y z
N MET A 1 40.28 -28.88 76.47
CA MET A 1 39.09 -29.54 77.06
C MET A 1 37.95 -29.32 76.08
N GLY A 2 37.47 -30.39 75.47
CA GLY A 2 36.64 -30.31 74.26
C GLY A 2 35.21 -29.84 74.51
N ARG A 3 34.53 -29.51 73.41
CA ARG A 3 33.17 -29.97 73.09
C ARG A 3 32.89 -29.70 71.62
N ASN A 4 32.76 -30.80 70.86
CA ASN A 4 32.12 -30.83 69.56
C ASN A 4 30.62 -30.63 69.76
N VAL A 5 29.97 -29.77 68.96
CA VAL A 5 28.57 -29.97 68.54
C VAL A 5 28.41 -29.47 67.10
N VAL A 6 28.34 -30.46 66.21
CA VAL A 6 27.63 -30.59 64.94
C VAL A 6 26.60 -29.50 64.60
N GLY A 7 26.56 -29.04 63.34
CA GLY A 7 25.36 -28.38 62.82
C GLY A 7 25.42 -27.75 61.44
N VAL A 8 25.13 -28.56 60.41
CA VAL A 8 24.46 -28.20 59.13
C VAL A 8 25.22 -27.34 58.12
N THR A 9 25.76 -28.03 57.13
CA THR A 9 26.15 -27.53 55.80
C THR A 9 24.89 -27.14 55.02
N ILE A 10 24.69 -25.85 54.73
CA ILE A 10 23.71 -25.41 53.72
C ILE A 10 24.48 -25.13 52.43
N LEU A 11 24.31 -26.04 51.48
CA LEU A 11 24.87 -26.02 50.15
C LEU A 11 23.93 -25.16 49.27
N ILE A 12 24.22 -23.87 49.15
CA ILE A 12 23.50 -23.00 48.22
C ILE A 12 24.13 -23.22 46.83
N MET A 13 23.56 -24.16 46.08
CA MET A 13 23.72 -24.20 44.62
C MET A 13 23.08 -22.94 44.04
N SER A 14 23.88 -21.91 43.82
CA SER A 14 23.53 -20.82 42.91
C SER A 14 23.59 -21.37 41.49
N SER A 15 22.49 -21.94 41.03
CA SER A 15 22.26 -22.21 39.61
C SER A 15 22.31 -20.88 38.85
N LEU A 16 23.39 -20.72 38.09
CA LEU A 16 23.52 -19.78 36.98
C LEU A 16 22.36 -20.02 36.01
N LEU A 17 21.26 -19.25 36.16
CA LEU A 17 20.31 -19.07 35.10
C LEU A 17 20.95 -18.12 34.09
N ILE A 18 21.67 -18.70 33.13
CA ILE A 18 22.00 -18.05 31.88
C ILE A 18 20.66 -17.87 31.16
N THR A 19 20.00 -16.74 31.38
CA THR A 19 18.93 -16.29 30.51
C THR A 19 19.59 -15.89 29.20
N ALA A 20 19.74 -16.86 28.30
CA ALA A 20 19.99 -16.57 26.91
C ALA A 20 18.76 -15.81 26.39
N CYS A 21 18.87 -14.49 26.29
CA CYS A 21 18.07 -13.73 25.34
C CYS A 21 18.44 -14.26 23.96
N GLN A 22 17.71 -15.28 23.49
CA GLN A 22 17.62 -15.53 22.07
C GLN A 22 16.86 -14.34 21.50
N ASP A 23 17.60 -13.48 20.81
CA ASP A 23 17.03 -12.60 19.78
C ASP A 23 16.40 -13.50 18.72
N THR A 24 15.16 -13.90 18.94
CA THR A 24 14.26 -14.27 17.85
C THR A 24 14.02 -12.98 17.07
N LYS A 25 14.84 -12.78 16.02
CA LYS A 25 14.48 -11.93 14.89
C LYS A 25 13.20 -12.48 14.29
N ASN A 26 12.05 -12.05 14.83
CA ASN A 26 10.80 -12.06 14.09
C ASN A 26 11.04 -11.17 12.88
N THR A 27 11.17 -11.81 11.73
CA THR A 27 11.36 -11.17 10.44
C THR A 27 9.99 -11.06 9.77
N ASP A 28 9.05 -10.41 10.47
CA ASP A 28 7.67 -10.20 9.99
C ASP A 28 7.11 -8.82 10.43
N GLU A 29 7.98 -7.88 10.83
CA GLU A 29 7.60 -6.49 11.09
C GLU A 29 8.14 -5.59 9.97
N LYS A 30 7.49 -5.66 8.80
CA LYS A 30 7.41 -4.50 7.89
C LYS A 30 5.93 -4.19 7.66
N SER A 31 5.45 -3.24 8.47
CA SER A 31 4.25 -2.41 8.30
C SER A 31 2.89 -3.12 8.14
N GLN A 32 2.42 -3.76 9.21
CA GLN A 32 1.04 -3.51 9.66
C GLN A 32 1.08 -2.35 10.65
N GLU A 33 1.28 -1.12 10.16
CA GLU A 33 1.01 0.04 11.02
C GLU A 33 -0.44 -0.06 11.50
N GLN A 34 -0.61 -0.13 12.81
CA GLN A 34 -1.88 -0.36 13.50
C GLN A 34 -2.94 0.62 13.00
N TYR A 35 -3.92 0.11 12.26
CA TYR A 35 -5.17 0.84 12.06
C TYR A 35 -5.88 0.91 13.40
N GLU A 36 -6.13 2.12 13.90
CA GLU A 36 -6.99 2.29 15.08
C GLU A 36 -8.45 2.01 14.67
N ASP A 37 -9.20 1.30 15.53
CA ASP A 37 -10.59 0.89 15.23
C ASP A 37 -11.49 2.08 14.91
N ASP A 38 -11.22 3.23 15.54
CA ASP A 38 -11.94 4.48 15.37
C ASP A 38 -11.58 5.24 14.08
N LYS A 39 -10.58 4.77 13.33
CA LYS A 39 -10.05 5.44 12.13
C LYS A 39 -10.26 4.58 10.89
N MET A 40 -11.41 4.74 10.24
CA MET A 40 -11.70 4.05 8.99
C MET A 40 -10.91 4.67 7.83
N ILE A 41 -9.72 4.11 7.60
CA ILE A 41 -8.83 4.51 6.51
C ILE A 41 -9.05 3.63 5.29
N GLY A 42 -9.18 4.26 4.13
CA GLY A 42 -9.39 3.59 2.86
C GLY A 42 -8.76 4.30 1.67
N LEU A 43 -9.01 3.76 0.48
CA LEU A 43 -8.58 4.34 -0.79
C LEU A 43 -9.79 4.65 -1.66
N VAL A 44 -9.85 5.88 -2.17
CA VAL A 44 -10.91 6.31 -3.09
C VAL A 44 -10.87 5.46 -4.36
N ARG A 45 -11.98 4.79 -4.67
CA ARG A 45 -12.15 4.01 -5.91
C ARG A 45 -12.77 4.85 -7.01
N GLU A 46 -13.73 5.70 -6.65
CA GLU A 46 -14.52 6.52 -7.56
C GLU A 46 -15.11 7.72 -6.82
N VAL A 47 -15.30 8.82 -7.53
CA VAL A 47 -15.91 10.05 -7.03
C VAL A 47 -17.07 10.39 -7.96
N ASP A 48 -18.30 10.34 -7.44
CA ASP A 48 -19.49 10.81 -8.12
C ASP A 48 -19.78 12.25 -7.65
N THR A 49 -19.26 13.21 -8.41
CA THR A 49 -19.45 14.63 -8.09
C THR A 49 -20.88 15.12 -8.29
N GLU A 50 -21.70 14.43 -9.09
CA GLU A 50 -23.09 14.83 -9.35
C GLU A 50 -23.98 14.49 -8.16
N ASN A 51 -23.75 13.32 -7.56
CA ASN A 51 -24.50 12.85 -6.39
C ASN A 51 -23.77 13.12 -5.06
N SER A 52 -22.58 13.72 -5.08
CA SER A 52 -21.73 13.95 -3.91
C SER A 52 -21.43 12.68 -3.11
N VAL A 53 -21.17 11.58 -3.83
CA VAL A 53 -20.85 10.27 -3.24
C VAL A 53 -19.44 9.86 -3.59
N VAL A 54 -18.67 9.43 -2.58
CA VAL A 54 -17.32 8.89 -2.76
C VAL A 54 -17.35 7.40 -2.43
N ASN A 55 -16.95 6.57 -3.39
CA ASN A 55 -16.75 5.15 -3.18
C ASN A 55 -15.33 4.91 -2.65
N VAL A 56 -15.21 4.30 -1.47
CA VAL A 56 -13.95 4.08 -0.78
C VAL A 56 -13.77 2.62 -0.43
N ASP A 57 -12.65 2.05 -0.87
CA ASP A 57 -12.22 0.71 -0.49
C ASP A 57 -11.63 0.74 0.92
N ILE A 58 -12.33 0.05 1.81
CA ILE A 58 -11.99 -0.11 3.23
C ILE A 58 -11.58 -1.55 3.55
N SER A 59 -11.24 -2.37 2.55
CA SER A 59 -10.90 -3.78 2.72
C SER A 59 -9.78 -4.01 3.72
N ARG A 60 -8.77 -3.12 3.75
CA ARG A 60 -7.69 -3.19 4.74
C ARG A 60 -8.20 -2.96 6.16
N TRP A 61 -9.01 -1.92 6.35
CA TRP A 61 -9.59 -1.60 7.66
C TRP A 61 -10.57 -2.69 8.12
N GLU A 62 -11.46 -3.17 7.26
CA GLU A 62 -12.45 -4.21 7.59
C GLU A 62 -11.80 -5.57 7.93
N LYS A 63 -10.64 -5.88 7.35
CA LYS A 63 -9.91 -7.13 7.59
C LYS A 63 -8.85 -7.03 8.70
N ARG A 64 -8.63 -5.85 9.30
CA ARG A 64 -7.51 -5.59 10.23
C ARG A 64 -7.40 -6.60 11.38
N ASP A 65 -8.53 -7.03 11.96
CA ASP A 65 -8.55 -7.95 13.10
C ASP A 65 -8.56 -9.43 12.70
N ARG A 66 -8.67 -9.72 11.40
CA ARG A 66 -8.88 -11.09 10.93
C ARG A 66 -7.57 -11.88 10.77
N GLY A 67 -6.41 -11.26 10.96
CA GLY A 67 -5.09 -11.87 10.76
C GLY A 67 -4.78 -12.11 9.28
N ASN A 68 -3.96 -13.14 8.98
CA ASN A 68 -3.63 -13.54 7.59
C ASN A 68 -4.84 -14.19 6.90
N VAL A 69 -5.83 -13.37 6.54
CA VAL A 69 -6.96 -13.77 5.72
C VAL A 69 -6.61 -13.65 4.25
N THR A 70 -6.62 -14.79 3.57
CA THR A 70 -6.35 -14.91 2.12
C THR A 70 -7.64 -14.89 1.28
N THR A 71 -8.76 -14.35 1.80
CA THR A 71 -10.00 -14.27 1.03
C THR A 71 -9.97 -13.07 0.10
N ASP A 72 -10.37 -13.28 -1.16
CA ASP A 72 -10.41 -12.26 -2.22
C ASP A 72 -11.57 -11.26 -2.07
N GLU A 73 -12.26 -11.26 -0.92
CA GLU A 73 -13.41 -10.40 -0.67
C GLU A 73 -12.99 -8.92 -0.61
N GLY A 74 -13.60 -8.07 -1.43
CA GLY A 74 -13.47 -6.62 -1.32
C GLY A 74 -14.56 -6.03 -0.42
N TYR A 75 -14.22 -4.95 0.29
CA TYR A 75 -15.16 -4.18 1.08
C TYR A 75 -15.06 -2.71 0.72
N ASP A 76 -16.19 -2.16 0.29
CA ASP A 76 -16.33 -0.77 -0.08
C ASP A 76 -17.42 -0.11 0.77
N ILE A 77 -17.31 1.21 0.91
CA ILE A 77 -18.39 2.07 1.41
C ILE A 77 -18.67 3.19 0.41
N PHE A 78 -19.92 3.64 0.41
CA PHE A 78 -20.35 4.82 -0.31
C PHE A 78 -20.58 5.92 0.72
N ALA A 79 -19.65 6.87 0.77
CA ALA A 79 -19.71 8.01 1.67
C ALA A 79 -20.36 9.20 0.95
N GLU A 80 -21.54 9.60 1.41
CA GLU A 80 -22.19 10.85 1.02
C GLU A 80 -21.49 12.03 1.70
N ILE A 81 -21.12 13.03 0.91
CA ILE A 81 -20.51 14.28 1.35
C ILE A 81 -21.60 15.35 1.30
N THR A 82 -21.84 16.00 2.44
CA THR A 82 -22.89 17.03 2.60
C THR A 82 -22.27 18.34 3.08
N ASP A 83 -23.08 19.41 3.13
CA ASP A 83 -22.67 20.69 3.71
C ASP A 83 -22.33 20.60 5.21
N GLU A 84 -22.74 19.53 5.89
CA GLU A 84 -22.41 19.25 7.30
C GLU A 84 -21.11 18.43 7.45
N THR A 85 -20.60 17.86 6.36
CA THR A 85 -19.36 17.06 6.37
C THR A 85 -18.14 17.97 6.46
N THR A 86 -17.28 17.73 7.44
CA THR A 86 -15.97 18.38 7.51
C THR A 86 -15.02 17.72 6.51
N LEU A 87 -14.72 18.41 5.42
CA LEU A 87 -13.82 17.96 4.36
C LEU A 87 -12.51 18.75 4.42
N GLN A 88 -11.40 18.07 4.71
CA GLN A 88 -10.11 18.74 4.92
C GLN A 88 -8.93 17.86 4.54
N TYR A 89 -7.77 18.48 4.37
CA TYR A 89 -6.48 17.80 4.32
C TYR A 89 -5.99 17.41 5.72
N GLU A 90 -4.99 16.52 5.78
CA GLU A 90 -4.37 16.09 7.03
C GLU A 90 -3.77 17.26 7.85
N ASP A 91 -3.36 18.33 7.18
CA ASP A 91 -2.86 19.55 7.82
C ASP A 91 -3.97 20.52 8.30
N THR A 92 -5.24 20.08 8.28
CA THR A 92 -6.46 20.82 8.65
C THR A 92 -6.87 21.94 7.68
N THR A 93 -6.19 22.07 6.55
CA THR A 93 -6.64 22.99 5.48
C THR A 93 -7.95 22.47 4.88
N GLU A 94 -8.91 23.37 4.64
CA GLU A 94 -10.20 23.03 4.02
C GLU A 94 -10.00 22.43 2.62
N ALA A 95 -10.72 21.35 2.32
CA ALA A 95 -10.73 20.69 1.03
C ALA A 95 -12.14 20.72 0.44
N SER A 96 -12.24 20.51 -0.87
CA SER A 96 -13.50 20.43 -1.59
C SER A 96 -13.69 19.05 -2.23
N LEU A 97 -14.91 18.73 -2.63
CA LEU A 97 -15.21 17.47 -3.32
C LEU A 97 -14.37 17.29 -4.60
N HIS A 98 -14.01 18.38 -5.26
CA HIS A 98 -13.17 18.37 -6.46
C HIS A 98 -11.70 18.06 -6.19
N ASP A 99 -11.25 18.16 -4.93
CA ASP A 99 -9.89 17.81 -4.54
C ASP A 99 -9.71 16.30 -4.31
N ILE A 100 -10.82 15.57 -4.16
CA ILE A 100 -10.80 14.13 -3.96
C ILE A 100 -10.51 13.45 -5.31
N LYS A 101 -9.44 12.67 -5.35
CA LYS A 101 -8.99 11.95 -6.55
C LYS A 101 -9.05 10.45 -6.35
N LYS A 102 -9.18 9.72 -7.46
CA LYS A 102 -9.08 8.26 -7.46
C LYS A 102 -7.72 7.82 -6.92
N GLY A 103 -7.71 6.85 -6.02
CA GLY A 103 -6.51 6.33 -5.35
C GLY A 103 -6.05 7.15 -4.15
N GLN A 104 -6.70 8.28 -3.83
CA GLN A 104 -6.39 9.08 -2.65
C GLN A 104 -6.61 8.27 -1.37
N LYS A 105 -5.66 8.33 -0.43
CA LYS A 105 -5.82 7.81 0.92
C LYS A 105 -6.68 8.75 1.74
N VAL A 106 -7.69 8.21 2.41
CA VAL A 106 -8.66 9.00 3.16
C VAL A 106 -8.97 8.37 4.50
N LEU A 107 -9.28 9.21 5.50
CA LEU A 107 -9.92 8.83 6.76
C LEU A 107 -11.40 9.23 6.70
N ILE A 108 -12.28 8.37 7.19
CA ILE A 108 -13.72 8.62 7.23
C ILE A 108 -14.23 8.40 8.65
N ASN A 109 -14.90 9.41 9.21
CA ASN A 109 -15.56 9.32 10.51
C ASN A 109 -17.08 9.59 10.39
N PRO A 110 -17.91 8.94 11.23
CA PRO A 110 -17.54 7.85 12.11
C PRO A 110 -17.16 6.60 11.31
N PRO A 111 -16.36 5.68 11.89
CA PRO A 111 -16.08 4.40 11.27
C PRO A 111 -17.36 3.56 11.11
N LYS A 112 -17.29 2.53 10.27
CA LYS A 112 -18.40 1.61 10.00
C LYS A 112 -18.73 0.75 11.24
N GLU A 113 -19.60 1.29 12.09
CA GLU A 113 -20.30 0.62 13.18
C GLU A 113 -21.80 0.98 13.14
N ASP A 114 -22.54 0.83 14.25
CA ASP A 114 -23.94 1.27 14.35
C ASP A 114 -24.15 2.77 14.05
N GLY A 115 -23.07 3.56 14.02
CA GLY A 115 -23.06 5.00 13.77
C GLY A 115 -22.99 5.42 12.29
N PHE A 116 -22.36 4.64 11.40
CA PHE A 116 -22.17 5.06 10.00
C PHE A 116 -23.44 4.83 9.18
N LYS A 117 -24.11 5.91 8.81
CA LYS A 117 -25.39 5.89 8.07
C LYS A 117 -25.23 6.22 6.58
N GLY A 118 -24.01 6.13 6.06
CA GLY A 118 -23.67 6.52 4.70
C GLY A 118 -23.18 7.97 4.56
N VAL A 119 -23.55 8.87 5.49
CA VAL A 119 -23.05 10.25 5.52
C VAL A 119 -21.79 10.32 6.37
N ALA A 120 -20.72 10.91 5.82
CA ALA A 120 -19.50 11.16 6.57
C ALA A 120 -19.64 12.44 7.42
N GLU A 121 -19.30 12.37 8.71
CA GLU A 121 -19.14 13.55 9.56
C GLU A 121 -17.80 14.24 9.26
N GLU A 122 -16.74 13.47 9.11
CA GLU A 122 -15.43 13.94 8.66
C GLU A 122 -14.91 13.08 7.52
N PHE A 123 -14.30 13.74 6.53
CA PHE A 123 -13.62 13.09 5.42
C PHE A 123 -12.27 13.77 5.23
N ILE A 124 -11.18 13.11 5.62
CA ILE A 124 -9.85 13.71 5.64
C ILE A 124 -8.99 13.12 4.53
N LEU A 125 -8.43 13.97 3.68
CA LEU A 125 -7.47 13.58 2.64
C LEU A 125 -6.09 13.45 3.28
N LEU A 126 -5.60 12.22 3.38
CA LEU A 126 -4.35 11.90 4.06
C LEU A 126 -3.15 11.99 3.12
N ASP A 127 -2.00 12.43 3.64
CA ASP A 127 -0.76 12.34 2.89
C ASP A 127 -0.39 10.88 2.65
N MET A 128 0.20 10.65 1.48
CA MET A 128 0.65 9.34 1.05
C MET A 128 2.17 9.30 0.99
N THR A 129 2.75 8.26 1.58
CA THR A 129 4.18 7.97 1.43
C THR A 129 4.50 7.60 -0.02
N SER A 130 5.78 7.67 -0.40
CA SER A 130 6.21 7.22 -1.73
C SER A 130 5.79 5.77 -2.00
N GLU A 131 5.97 4.88 -1.03
CA GLU A 131 5.55 3.48 -1.16
C GLU A 131 4.04 3.36 -1.43
N GLU A 132 3.19 4.09 -0.69
CA GLU A 132 1.74 4.07 -0.89
C GLU A 132 1.34 4.58 -2.27
N LYS A 133 1.98 5.66 -2.75
CA LYS A 133 1.75 6.23 -4.07
C LYS A 133 2.08 5.24 -5.17
N TYR A 134 3.22 4.57 -5.08
CA TYR A 134 3.74 3.67 -6.11
C TYR A 134 3.35 2.20 -5.91
N ARG A 135 2.59 1.84 -4.87
CA ARG A 135 2.28 0.43 -4.50
C ARG A 135 1.78 -0.45 -5.66
N GLY A 136 1.02 0.12 -6.59
CA GLY A 136 0.52 -0.61 -7.77
C GLY A 136 1.50 -0.70 -8.94
N LEU A 137 2.71 -0.17 -8.79
CA LEU A 137 3.80 -0.14 -9.77
C LEU A 137 5.06 -0.82 -9.24
N LEU A 138 5.35 -0.71 -7.94
CA LEU A 138 6.46 -1.39 -7.27
C LEU A 138 6.35 -2.92 -7.41
N SER A 139 7.50 -3.58 -7.37
CA SER A 139 7.52 -5.04 -7.23
C SER A 139 7.03 -5.45 -5.86
N HIS A 140 6.13 -6.44 -5.82
CA HIS A 140 5.63 -7.03 -4.58
C HIS A 140 6.49 -8.20 -4.09
N LEU A 141 7.49 -8.60 -4.87
CA LEU A 141 8.44 -9.66 -4.53
C LEU A 141 9.81 -9.03 -4.31
N GLU A 142 10.45 -9.39 -3.20
CA GLU A 142 11.83 -8.99 -2.93
C GLU A 142 12.75 -9.52 -4.04
N ASP A 143 13.76 -8.72 -4.40
CA ASP A 143 14.75 -9.02 -5.46
C ASP A 143 14.18 -9.29 -6.87
N THR A 144 12.90 -9.00 -7.09
CA THR A 144 12.24 -9.13 -8.39
C THR A 144 11.92 -7.77 -8.98
N LEU A 145 11.98 -7.66 -10.31
CA LEU A 145 11.55 -6.47 -11.04
C LEU A 145 10.08 -6.58 -11.46
N ASN A 146 9.38 -5.45 -11.45
CA ASN A 146 8.07 -5.31 -12.08
C ASN A 146 8.20 -4.42 -13.31
N ILE A 147 7.92 -5.00 -14.47
CA ILE A 147 7.87 -4.29 -15.75
C ILE A 147 6.45 -3.79 -15.96
N VAL A 148 6.27 -2.47 -15.96
CA VAL A 148 4.98 -1.82 -16.22
C VAL A 148 4.99 -1.22 -17.62
N VAL A 149 4.10 -1.72 -18.47
CA VAL A 149 3.78 -1.08 -19.74
C VAL A 149 2.61 -0.14 -19.51
N MET A 150 2.89 1.16 -19.47
CA MET A 150 1.88 2.19 -19.36
C MET A 150 1.52 2.76 -20.74
N TYR A 151 0.22 2.90 -21.02
CA TYR A 151 -0.31 3.35 -22.32
C TYR A 151 -1.50 4.30 -22.15
N GLU A 152 -1.88 5.05 -23.18
CA GLU A 152 -3.02 5.98 -23.09
C GLU A 152 -4.33 5.21 -22.83
N GLU A 153 -5.22 5.77 -22.01
CA GLU A 153 -6.51 5.14 -21.72
C GLU A 153 -7.35 4.98 -22.99
N GLY A 154 -7.95 3.79 -23.15
CA GLY A 154 -8.72 3.44 -24.35
C GLY A 154 -7.87 2.99 -25.53
N GLU A 155 -6.54 3.04 -25.46
CA GLU A 155 -5.64 2.48 -26.45
C GLU A 155 -5.22 1.04 -26.11
N THR A 156 -4.74 0.30 -27.10
CA THR A 156 -4.03 -0.96 -26.89
C THR A 156 -2.56 -0.74 -27.23
N PRO A 157 -1.61 -1.21 -26.40
CA PRO A 157 -0.21 -1.25 -26.77
C PRO A 157 -0.02 -1.95 -28.12
N PRO A 158 0.99 -1.56 -28.92
CA PRO A 158 1.27 -2.22 -30.19
C PRO A 158 1.42 -3.74 -30.00
N PRO A 159 0.74 -4.61 -30.79
CA PRO A 159 0.81 -6.06 -30.61
C PRO A 159 2.24 -6.62 -30.67
N GLN A 160 3.08 -6.01 -31.50
CA GLN A 160 4.50 -6.36 -31.63
C GLN A 160 5.28 -6.15 -30.32
N MET A 161 4.91 -5.17 -29.49
CA MET A 161 5.54 -4.94 -28.20
C MET A 161 5.20 -6.06 -27.22
N ASP A 162 3.94 -6.50 -27.20
CA ASP A 162 3.49 -7.61 -26.35
C ASP A 162 4.20 -8.93 -26.72
N GLU A 163 4.20 -9.28 -28.01
CA GLU A 163 4.88 -10.48 -28.53
C GLU A 163 6.37 -10.49 -28.18
N GLN A 164 7.07 -9.37 -28.40
CA GLN A 164 8.49 -9.27 -28.09
C GLN A 164 8.73 -9.44 -26.58
N LEU A 165 8.00 -8.69 -25.74
CA LEU A 165 8.17 -8.75 -24.28
C LEU A 165 7.96 -10.17 -23.75
N MET A 166 6.91 -10.85 -24.21
CA MET A 166 6.59 -12.23 -23.79
C MET A 166 7.59 -13.29 -24.29
N GLU A 167 8.24 -13.07 -25.43
CA GLU A 167 9.21 -14.04 -25.99
C GLU A 167 10.54 -14.08 -25.23
N LYS A 168 10.95 -12.95 -24.63
CA LYS A 168 12.33 -12.72 -24.18
C LYS A 168 12.51 -12.48 -22.69
N ILE A 169 11.44 -12.21 -21.95
CA ILE A 169 11.50 -12.04 -20.50
C ILE A 169 11.36 -13.42 -19.86
N GLU A 170 12.42 -13.89 -19.19
CA GLU A 170 12.43 -15.17 -18.47
C GLU A 170 11.44 -15.15 -17.28
N GLN A 171 11.14 -16.34 -16.73
CA GLN A 171 10.03 -16.61 -15.80
C GLN A 171 10.07 -15.85 -14.44
N GLU A 172 11.09 -15.03 -14.17
CA GLU A 172 11.29 -14.36 -12.89
C GLU A 172 10.99 -12.85 -12.92
N THR A 173 10.30 -12.34 -13.95
CA THR A 173 9.89 -10.93 -13.99
C THR A 173 8.37 -10.81 -14.07
N VAL A 174 7.78 -9.99 -13.21
CA VAL A 174 6.35 -9.69 -13.24
C VAL A 174 6.13 -8.59 -14.28
N MET A 175 5.07 -8.72 -15.09
CA MET A 175 4.72 -7.73 -16.09
C MET A 175 3.27 -7.30 -15.93
N THR A 176 3.05 -5.98 -15.95
CA THR A 176 1.74 -5.36 -15.78
C THR A 176 1.48 -4.37 -16.92
N TRP A 177 0.33 -4.52 -17.57
CA TRP A 177 -0.18 -3.53 -18.52
C TRP A 177 -1.16 -2.63 -17.80
N ARG A 178 -0.94 -1.32 -17.88
CA ARG A 178 -1.78 -0.36 -17.17
C ARG A 178 -2.10 0.87 -18.03
N PRO A 179 -3.39 1.22 -18.21
CA PRO A 179 -3.73 2.50 -18.82
C PRO A 179 -3.31 3.65 -17.88
N TYR A 180 -2.81 4.73 -18.46
CA TYR A 180 -2.58 5.99 -17.78
C TYR A 180 -3.92 6.60 -17.37
N GLN A 181 -4.06 6.93 -16.09
CA GLN A 181 -5.27 7.53 -15.53
C GLN A 181 -4.96 8.97 -15.14
N LYS A 182 -5.45 9.93 -15.94
CA LYS A 182 -5.18 11.36 -15.73
C LYS A 182 -5.70 11.87 -14.38
N ASP A 183 -6.86 11.39 -13.96
CA ASP A 183 -7.54 11.84 -12.73
C ASP A 183 -7.19 10.97 -11.49
N TYR A 184 -6.12 10.17 -11.59
CA TYR A 184 -5.55 9.47 -10.44
C TYR A 184 -4.85 10.47 -9.51
N VAL A 185 -4.76 10.12 -8.22
CA VAL A 185 -4.12 10.97 -7.20
C VAL A 185 -2.70 11.39 -7.58
N ILE A 186 -1.97 10.51 -8.28
CA ILE A 186 -0.68 10.79 -8.88
C ILE A 186 -0.82 10.92 -10.39
N ASP A 187 -0.45 12.08 -10.93
CA ASP A 187 -0.21 12.22 -12.36
C ASP A 187 1.15 11.62 -12.72
N TYR A 188 1.17 10.30 -13.00
CA TYR A 188 2.39 9.59 -13.36
C TYR A 188 3.08 10.14 -14.60
N LYS A 189 2.35 10.82 -15.50
CA LYS A 189 2.95 11.41 -16.69
C LYS A 189 3.87 12.56 -16.32
N GLU A 190 3.40 13.44 -15.44
CA GLU A 190 4.19 14.56 -14.92
C GLU A 190 5.27 14.07 -13.95
N GLU A 191 4.88 13.28 -12.95
CA GLU A 191 5.74 12.77 -11.87
C GLU A 191 6.94 11.97 -12.41
N LEU A 192 6.69 11.07 -13.36
CA LEU A 192 7.74 10.24 -13.96
C LEU A 192 8.32 10.85 -15.23
N ASN A 193 7.97 12.09 -15.59
CA ASN A 193 8.41 12.79 -16.80
C ASN A 193 8.29 11.90 -18.06
N ILE A 194 7.07 11.40 -18.30
CA ILE A 194 6.73 10.57 -19.45
C ILE A 194 6.33 11.49 -20.61
N LYS A 195 7.17 11.49 -21.65
CA LYS A 195 6.96 12.35 -22.83
C LYS A 195 6.08 11.70 -23.89
N LYS A 196 6.02 10.37 -23.90
CA LYS A 196 5.36 9.58 -24.94
C LYS A 196 4.89 8.25 -24.39
N PHE A 197 3.71 7.81 -24.83
CA PHE A 197 3.17 6.47 -24.63
C PHE A 197 3.23 5.62 -25.91
N PRO A 198 3.19 4.28 -25.80
CA PRO A 198 3.37 3.53 -24.55
C PRO A 198 4.79 3.70 -24.00
N VAL A 199 4.94 3.59 -22.69
CA VAL A 199 6.23 3.64 -21.98
C VAL A 199 6.39 2.36 -21.17
N ILE A 200 7.61 1.84 -21.16
CA ILE A 200 8.04 0.72 -20.33
C ILE A 200 8.76 1.32 -19.13
N LEU A 201 8.26 0.99 -17.95
CA LEU A 201 8.80 1.38 -16.66
C LEU A 201 9.23 0.10 -15.93
N VAL A 202 10.39 0.11 -15.30
CA VAL A 202 10.86 -1.03 -14.50
C VAL A 202 11.05 -0.56 -13.08
N PHE A 203 10.34 -1.21 -12.16
CA PHE A 203 10.40 -0.93 -10.74
C PHE A 203 11.03 -2.11 -9.99
N ASN A 204 11.82 -1.81 -8.96
CA ASN A 204 12.09 -2.78 -7.90
C ASN A 204 11.04 -2.61 -6.77
N SER A 205 11.31 -3.12 -5.58
CA SER A 205 10.41 -2.98 -4.42
C SER A 205 10.34 -1.57 -3.83
N GLU A 206 11.23 -0.65 -4.23
CA GLU A 206 11.37 0.67 -3.60
C GLU A 206 11.14 1.83 -4.59
N GLU A 207 11.57 1.70 -5.84
CA GLU A 207 11.65 2.80 -6.80
C GLU A 207 11.63 2.38 -8.27
N LEU A 208 11.51 3.39 -9.14
CA LEU A 208 11.72 3.26 -10.59
C LEU A 208 13.21 3.15 -10.89
N VAL A 209 13.65 2.02 -11.46
CA VAL A 209 15.07 1.78 -11.80
C VAL A 209 15.36 1.96 -13.28
N PHE A 210 14.35 1.86 -14.16
CA PHE A 210 14.54 2.04 -15.60
C PHE A 210 13.28 2.54 -16.31
N LYS A 211 13.46 3.33 -17.37
CA LYS A 211 12.37 3.88 -18.20
C LYS A 211 12.80 3.94 -19.66
N THR A 212 11.98 3.39 -20.54
CA THR A 212 12.20 3.47 -22.00
C THR A 212 10.87 3.44 -22.77
N ASN A 213 10.92 3.79 -24.06
CA ASN A 213 9.83 3.56 -25.01
C ASN A 213 10.18 2.45 -26.02
N LYS A 214 11.33 1.79 -25.88
CA LYS A 214 11.84 0.79 -26.83
C LYS A 214 12.11 -0.53 -26.12
N VAL A 215 11.64 -1.61 -26.72
CA VAL A 215 11.77 -2.96 -26.15
C VAL A 215 13.23 -3.43 -26.17
N GLU A 216 14.02 -3.01 -27.17
CA GLU A 216 15.43 -3.37 -27.27
C GLU A 216 16.25 -2.79 -26.11
N GLU A 217 15.94 -1.57 -25.69
CA GLU A 217 16.61 -0.91 -24.56
C GLU A 217 16.29 -1.60 -23.22
N LEU A 218 15.06 -2.12 -23.07
CA LEU A 218 14.70 -2.95 -21.91
C LEU A 218 15.56 -4.21 -21.85
N TYR A 219 15.76 -4.92 -22.97
CA TYR A 219 16.58 -6.13 -22.94
C TYR A 219 18.04 -5.85 -22.61
N GLU A 220 18.60 -4.75 -23.10
CA GLU A 220 19.97 -4.38 -22.72
C GLU A 220 20.07 -4.04 -21.23
N PHE A 221 19.01 -3.51 -20.62
CA PHE A 221 18.96 -3.26 -19.18
C PHE A 221 18.86 -4.56 -18.35
N LEU A 222 18.18 -5.59 -18.86
CA LEU A 222 17.97 -6.87 -18.16
C LEU A 222 19.15 -7.86 -18.25
N LYS A 223 20.20 -7.55 -19.03
CA LYS A 223 21.42 -8.38 -19.15
C LYS A 223 22.39 -8.13 -18.01
#